data_AF-A0A7X7PLH6-F1
#
_entry.id   AF-A0A7X7PLH6-F1
#
_cell.length_a   1.000
_cell.length_b   1.000
_cell.length_c   1.000
_cell.angle_alpha   90.00
_cell.angle_beta   90.00
_cell.angle_gamma   90.00
#
_symmetry.space_group_name_H-M   'P 1'
#
loop_
_entity.id
_entity.type
_entity.pdbx_description
1 polymer ?
#
loop_
_entity_poly.entity_id
_entity_poly.type
_entity_poly.pdbx_seq_one_letter_code
_entity_poly.pdbx_strand_id
1 'polypeptide(L)'
;MKRLRIAVLTGTRADYGLFRPLLDLLEMDPVFDVGLIVTGSHLSPRFGATVTEIERDGRHIVGSVPLDLDDDSELGVTRAAAAALAGVAEQLHALRPHLLVLLGDRFETFAAAAAALLARIPIAHLHGGELSLGAADDAMRHAITKLSWLHFPATKRSAQRIVQLGEDPRRIFVVGALGVDNALHLRKMTKCELEAELGPVFGPQTAVVTFHPVTLEERTAGAQMAELLA
;
A
#
# COMPACT_ATOMS: atom_id res chain seq x y z
N MET A 1 -24.46 11.08 -16.42
CA MET A 1 -23.94 9.70 -16.54
C MET A 1 -23.78 9.12 -15.15
N LYS A 2 -23.99 7.82 -14.96
CA LYS A 2 -23.74 7.16 -13.66
C LYS A 2 -22.22 7.09 -13.44
N ARG A 3 -21.72 7.67 -12.35
CA ARG A 3 -20.28 7.66 -12.02
C ARG A 3 -19.81 6.25 -11.65
N LEU A 4 -18.59 5.92 -12.02
CA LEU A 4 -17.90 4.70 -11.61
C LEU A 4 -17.31 4.91 -10.23
N ARG A 5 -17.94 4.31 -9.22
CA ARG A 5 -17.43 4.24 -7.86
C ARG A 5 -16.14 3.42 -7.76
N ILE A 6 -15.04 4.07 -7.38
CA ILE A 6 -13.73 3.45 -7.18
C ILE A 6 -13.40 3.52 -5.69
N ALA A 7 -13.13 2.36 -5.09
CA ALA A 7 -12.58 2.29 -3.74
C ALA A 7 -11.06 2.13 -3.81
N VAL A 8 -10.31 2.86 -3.01
CA VAL A 8 -8.86 2.68 -2.85
C VAL A 8 -8.59 2.25 -1.42
N LEU A 9 -7.92 1.11 -1.22
CA LEU A 9 -7.47 0.72 0.12
C LEU A 9 -6.10 1.36 0.40
N THR A 10 -5.97 1.99 1.56
CA THR A 10 -4.69 2.51 2.05
C THR A 10 -4.49 2.07 3.49
N GLY A 11 -3.35 1.44 3.77
CA GLY A 11 -3.06 0.80 5.07
C GLY A 11 -1.95 1.52 5.84
N THR A 12 -1.10 2.26 5.14
CA THR A 12 0.08 2.90 5.70
C THR A 12 0.40 4.21 4.99
N ARG A 13 1.11 5.11 5.69
CA ARG A 13 1.66 6.32 5.07
C ARG A 13 2.51 6.05 3.82
N ALA A 14 3.14 4.87 3.75
CA ALA A 14 4.02 4.49 2.66
C ALA A 14 3.22 4.24 1.37
N ASP A 15 2.07 3.56 1.46
CA ASP A 15 1.19 3.38 0.30
C ASP A 15 0.39 4.65 -0.02
N TYR A 16 -0.15 5.35 0.99
CA TYR A 16 -0.91 6.59 0.76
C TYR A 16 -0.10 7.64 0.00
N GLY A 17 1.17 7.84 0.40
CA GLY A 17 2.07 8.76 -0.27
C GLY A 17 2.22 8.46 -1.76
N LEU A 18 2.29 7.19 -2.15
CA LEU A 18 2.36 6.75 -3.55
C LEU A 18 1.04 7.00 -4.29
N PHE A 19 -0.09 6.86 -3.63
CA PHE A 19 -1.39 7.07 -4.25
C PHE A 19 -1.72 8.53 -4.55
N ARG A 20 -1.09 9.51 -3.90
CA ARG A 20 -1.45 10.94 -4.02
C ARG A 20 -1.65 11.42 -5.47
N PRO A 21 -0.70 11.23 -6.42
CA PRO A 21 -0.89 11.70 -7.80
C PRO A 21 -2.01 10.96 -8.52
N LEU A 22 -2.19 9.67 -8.22
CA LEU A 22 -3.27 8.87 -8.81
C LEU A 22 -4.64 9.35 -8.30
N LEU A 23 -4.76 9.63 -7.01
CA LEU A 23 -5.99 10.15 -6.42
C LEU A 23 -6.36 11.50 -7.02
N ASP A 24 -5.39 12.41 -7.19
CA ASP A 24 -5.62 13.71 -7.84
C ASP A 24 -6.20 13.54 -9.24
N LEU A 25 -5.62 12.66 -10.05
CA LEU A 25 -6.11 12.41 -11.41
C LEU A 25 -7.50 11.76 -11.43
N LEU A 26 -7.77 10.80 -10.54
CA LEU A 26 -9.07 10.14 -10.47
C LEU A 26 -10.18 11.08 -9.98
N GLU A 27 -9.89 11.94 -9.00
CA GLU A 27 -10.85 12.89 -8.43
C GLU A 27 -11.16 14.05 -9.40
N MET A 28 -10.22 14.41 -10.27
CA MET A 28 -10.43 15.42 -11.32
C MET A 28 -11.35 14.94 -12.47
N ASP A 29 -11.47 13.63 -12.68
CA ASP A 29 -12.28 13.07 -13.76
C ASP A 29 -13.74 12.86 -13.29
N PRO A 30 -14.73 13.55 -13.89
CA PRO A 30 -16.13 13.45 -13.48
C PRO A 30 -16.78 12.08 -13.71
N VAL A 31 -16.10 11.16 -14.41
CA VAL A 31 -16.51 9.76 -14.57
C VAL A 31 -16.38 9.00 -13.26
N PHE A 32 -15.41 9.33 -12.41
CA PHE A 32 -15.13 8.57 -11.19
C PHE A 32 -15.78 9.19 -9.94
N ASP A 33 -16.13 8.31 -9.01
CA ASP A 33 -16.56 8.63 -7.65
C ASP A 33 -15.59 7.89 -6.71
N VAL A 34 -14.54 8.59 -6.28
CA VAL A 34 -13.40 8.01 -5.56
C VAL A 34 -13.63 8.09 -4.06
N GLY A 35 -13.37 6.98 -3.36
CA GLY A 35 -13.40 6.93 -1.90
C GLY A 35 -12.30 6.04 -1.34
N LEU A 36 -11.77 6.42 -0.18
CA LEU A 36 -10.70 5.68 0.49
C LEU A 36 -11.27 4.79 1.60
N ILE A 37 -10.85 3.53 1.61
CA ILE A 37 -10.99 2.65 2.76
C ILE A 37 -9.64 2.68 3.49
N VAL A 38 -9.64 3.20 4.72
CA VAL A 38 -8.43 3.38 5.53
C VAL A 38 -8.33 2.26 6.55
N THR A 39 -7.16 1.64 6.69
CA THR A 39 -6.91 0.57 7.67
C THR A 39 -5.47 0.63 8.20
N GLY A 40 -5.04 -0.41 8.90
CA GLY A 40 -3.64 -0.60 9.26
C GLY A 40 -3.08 0.51 10.15
N SER A 41 -1.85 0.92 9.85
CA SER A 41 -1.11 1.86 10.68
C SER A 41 -1.65 3.29 10.62
N HIS A 42 -2.49 3.63 9.64
CA HIS A 42 -3.16 4.94 9.61
C HIS A 42 -4.03 5.20 10.83
N LEU A 43 -4.71 4.17 11.34
CA LEU A 43 -5.66 4.28 12.44
C LEU A 43 -5.04 4.02 13.81
N SER A 44 -3.73 3.71 13.86
CA SER A 44 -3.03 3.40 15.09
C SER A 44 -2.25 4.60 15.62
N PRO A 45 -2.48 5.01 16.89
CA PRO A 45 -1.69 6.05 17.54
C PRO A 45 -0.19 5.72 17.62
N ARG A 46 0.16 4.43 17.79
CA ARG A 46 1.55 3.95 17.85
C ARG A 46 2.34 4.29 16.59
N PHE A 47 1.67 4.35 15.45
CA PHE A 47 2.28 4.67 14.15
C PHE A 47 1.99 6.11 13.68
N GLY A 48 1.58 6.98 14.62
CA GLY A 48 1.41 8.41 14.39
C GLY A 48 0.02 8.84 13.91
N ALA A 49 -0.98 7.95 13.90
CA ALA A 49 -2.35 8.26 13.47
C ALA A 49 -2.40 9.02 12.13
N THR A 50 -1.70 8.47 11.13
CA THR A 50 -1.48 9.13 9.83
C THR A 50 -2.75 9.24 8.98
N VAL A 51 -3.90 8.72 9.42
CA VAL A 51 -5.21 9.09 8.88
C VAL A 51 -5.45 10.60 8.91
N THR A 52 -4.88 11.30 9.89
CA THR A 52 -4.97 12.77 9.98
C THR A 52 -4.31 13.48 8.80
N GLU A 53 -3.32 12.86 8.14
CA GLU A 53 -2.72 13.40 6.91
C GLU A 53 -3.72 13.30 5.73
N ILE A 54 -4.43 12.17 5.63
CA ILE A 54 -5.47 11.91 4.62
C ILE A 54 -6.60 12.94 4.76
N GLU A 55 -7.03 13.20 5.99
CA GLU A 55 -8.06 14.19 6.31
C GLU A 55 -7.61 15.62 5.97
N ARG A 56 -6.36 15.99 6.29
CA ARG A 56 -5.80 17.31 5.95
C ARG A 56 -5.70 17.55 4.46
N ASP A 57 -5.45 16.50 3.68
CA ASP A 57 -5.47 16.55 2.22
C ASP A 57 -6.90 16.65 1.65
N GLY A 58 -7.94 16.61 2.50
CA GLY A 58 -9.34 16.73 2.10
C GLY A 58 -9.88 15.49 1.38
N ARG A 59 -9.23 14.34 1.53
CA ARG A 59 -9.65 13.11 0.84
C ARG A 59 -10.92 12.52 1.45
N HIS A 60 -11.76 11.95 0.58
CA HIS A 60 -13.00 11.33 1.00
C HIS A 60 -12.77 9.92 1.56
N ILE A 61 -12.77 9.80 2.89
CA ILE A 61 -12.73 8.51 3.58
C ILE A 61 -14.16 7.94 3.62
N VAL A 62 -14.38 6.82 2.95
CA VAL A 62 -15.69 6.13 2.85
C VAL A 62 -15.81 4.96 3.82
N GLY A 63 -14.71 4.53 4.44
CA GLY A 63 -14.69 3.46 5.42
C GLY A 63 -13.38 3.41 6.20
N SER A 64 -13.47 3.00 7.46
CA SER A 64 -12.32 2.83 8.35
C SER A 64 -12.37 1.45 9.00
N VAL A 65 -11.27 0.72 8.93
CA VAL A 65 -11.14 -0.63 9.49
C VAL A 65 -9.97 -0.65 10.48
N PRO A 66 -10.22 -0.38 11.78
CA PRO A 66 -9.17 -0.38 12.78
C PRO A 66 -8.64 -1.81 13.02
N LEU A 67 -7.33 -1.94 13.16
CA LEU A 67 -6.66 -3.20 13.46
C LEU A 67 -5.89 -3.06 14.77
N ASP A 68 -5.89 -4.13 15.57
CA ASP A 68 -4.95 -4.24 16.69
C ASP A 68 -3.57 -4.60 16.14
N LEU A 69 -2.61 -3.69 16.33
CA LEU A 69 -1.23 -3.79 15.87
C LEU A 69 -0.25 -3.68 17.04
N ASP A 70 -0.72 -3.87 18.28
CA ASP A 70 0.14 -3.84 19.45
C ASP A 70 0.95 -5.13 19.59
N ASP A 71 0.37 -6.26 19.17
CA ASP A 71 1.03 -7.56 19.05
C ASP A 71 1.67 -7.73 17.66
N ASP A 72 3.00 -7.63 17.60
CA ASP A 72 3.79 -7.81 16.37
C ASP A 72 4.27 -9.25 16.15
N SER A 73 3.77 -10.21 16.94
CA SER A 73 4.02 -11.63 16.72
C SER A 73 3.30 -12.16 15.48
N GLU A 74 3.71 -13.34 15.00
CA GLU A 74 3.05 -14.06 13.91
C GLU A 74 1.54 -14.25 14.17
N LEU A 75 1.16 -14.51 15.42
CA LEU A 75 -0.25 -14.62 15.84
C LEU A 75 -0.96 -13.27 15.80
N GLY A 76 -0.30 -12.21 16.27
CA GLY A 76 -0.82 -10.84 16.23
C GLY A 76 -1.10 -10.38 14.80
N VAL A 77 -0.13 -10.54 13.90
CA VAL A 77 -0.28 -10.24 12.46
C VAL A 77 -1.42 -11.06 11.82
N THR A 78 -1.52 -12.36 12.16
CA THR A 78 -2.60 -13.21 11.65
C THR A 78 -3.98 -12.75 12.13
N ARG A 79 -4.11 -12.35 13.40
CA ARG A 79 -5.34 -11.77 13.95
C ARG A 79 -5.70 -10.45 13.28
N ALA A 80 -4.72 -9.57 13.06
CA ALA A 80 -4.91 -8.32 12.36
C ALA A 80 -5.38 -8.55 10.90
N ALA A 81 -4.80 -9.54 10.20
CA ALA A 81 -5.25 -9.91 8.86
C ALA A 81 -6.70 -10.43 8.84
N ALA A 82 -7.09 -11.25 9.83
CA ALA A 82 -8.47 -11.72 9.95
C ALA A 82 -9.46 -10.58 10.21
N ALA A 83 -9.09 -9.63 11.08
CA ALA A 83 -9.89 -8.43 11.33
C ALA A 83 -10.00 -7.53 10.09
N ALA A 84 -8.90 -7.36 9.34
CA ALA A 84 -8.89 -6.63 8.09
C ALA A 84 -9.84 -7.25 7.05
N LEU A 85 -9.84 -8.58 6.91
CA LEU A 85 -10.74 -9.28 5.99
C LEU A 85 -12.21 -9.01 6.35
N ALA A 86 -12.57 -9.21 7.62
CA ALA A 86 -13.94 -9.03 8.08
C ALA A 86 -14.41 -7.57 7.93
N GLY A 87 -13.60 -6.61 8.40
CA GLY A 87 -13.95 -5.19 8.34
C GLY A 87 -14.01 -4.66 6.90
N VAL A 88 -13.05 -5.03 6.04
CA VAL A 88 -13.09 -4.65 4.63
C VAL A 88 -14.31 -5.26 3.93
N ALA A 89 -14.69 -6.51 4.25
CA ALA A 89 -15.89 -7.11 3.70
C ALA A 89 -17.16 -6.31 4.05
N GLU A 90 -17.28 -5.79 5.28
CA GLU A 90 -18.37 -4.90 5.69
C GLU A 90 -18.37 -3.59 4.90
N GLN A 91 -17.20 -2.95 4.76
CA GLN A 91 -17.08 -1.70 3.98
C GLN A 91 -17.46 -1.92 2.51
N LEU A 92 -16.99 -3.01 1.89
CA LEU A 92 -17.31 -3.35 0.51
C LEU A 92 -18.80 -3.68 0.33
N HIS A 93 -19.43 -4.34 1.30
CA HIS A 93 -20.87 -4.61 1.27
C HIS A 93 -21.70 -3.33 1.32
N ALA A 94 -21.33 -2.38 2.19
CA ALA A 94 -22.01 -1.08 2.28
C ALA A 94 -21.77 -0.21 1.04
N LEU A 95 -20.50 -0.13 0.61
CA LEU A 95 -20.07 0.76 -0.46
C LEU A 95 -20.43 0.23 -1.86
N ARG A 96 -20.43 -1.07 -2.10
CA ARG A 96 -20.61 -1.70 -3.44
C ARG A 96 -19.85 -0.96 -4.55
N PRO A 97 -18.51 -0.79 -4.43
CA PRO A 97 -17.72 -0.14 -5.46
C PRO A 97 -17.72 -0.97 -6.75
N HIS A 98 -17.51 -0.31 -7.89
CA HIS A 98 -17.35 -1.00 -9.17
C HIS A 98 -15.94 -1.57 -9.35
N LEU A 99 -14.95 -1.06 -8.59
CA LEU A 99 -13.56 -1.48 -8.62
C LEU A 99 -12.91 -1.18 -7.25
N LEU A 100 -12.08 -2.10 -6.77
CA LEU A 100 -11.17 -1.88 -5.65
C LEU A 100 -9.73 -1.74 -6.17
N VAL A 101 -9.04 -0.67 -5.80
CA VAL A 101 -7.63 -0.45 -6.13
C VAL A 101 -6.78 -0.85 -4.93
N LEU A 102 -5.82 -1.74 -5.18
CA LEU A 102 -4.87 -2.26 -4.20
C LEU A 102 -3.44 -2.04 -4.69
N LEU A 103 -2.53 -1.69 -3.78
CA LEU A 103 -1.10 -1.51 -4.07
C LEU A 103 -0.27 -2.40 -3.18
N GLY A 104 0.71 -3.08 -3.78
CA GLY A 104 1.70 -3.86 -3.03
C GLY A 104 1.15 -5.20 -2.54
N ASP A 105 1.52 -5.59 -1.33
CA ASP A 105 1.62 -6.99 -0.93
C ASP A 105 1.48 -7.25 0.57
N ARG A 106 1.17 -6.23 1.35
CA ARG A 106 1.04 -6.34 2.81
C ARG A 106 -0.16 -7.21 3.20
N PHE A 107 -0.15 -7.71 4.44
CA PHE A 107 -1.18 -8.63 4.95
C PHE A 107 -2.60 -8.03 4.88
N GLU A 108 -2.76 -6.74 5.17
CA GLU A 108 -4.04 -6.05 5.07
C GLU A 108 -4.53 -5.90 3.62
N THR A 109 -3.59 -5.77 2.67
CA THR A 109 -3.89 -5.72 1.23
C THR A 109 -4.31 -7.10 0.74
N PHE A 110 -3.63 -8.15 1.19
CA PHE A 110 -4.02 -9.54 0.93
C PHE A 110 -5.42 -9.85 1.48
N ALA A 111 -5.70 -9.45 2.73
CA ALA A 111 -7.00 -9.62 3.36
C ALA A 111 -8.12 -8.89 2.59
N ALA A 112 -7.86 -7.65 2.15
CA ALA A 112 -8.79 -6.89 1.33
C ALA A 112 -9.03 -7.53 -0.06
N ALA A 113 -7.99 -8.08 -0.69
CA ALA A 113 -8.12 -8.79 -1.96
C ALA A 113 -9.02 -10.03 -1.82
N ALA A 114 -8.85 -10.80 -0.74
CA ALA A 114 -9.71 -11.94 -0.44
C ALA A 114 -11.17 -11.51 -0.20
N ALA A 115 -11.39 -10.44 0.57
CA ALA A 115 -12.73 -9.89 0.79
C ALA A 115 -13.39 -9.43 -0.52
N ALA A 116 -12.67 -8.73 -1.39
CA ALA A 116 -13.17 -8.26 -2.67
C ALA A 116 -13.51 -9.40 -3.64
N LEU A 117 -12.68 -10.44 -3.71
CA LEU A 117 -12.96 -11.64 -4.50
C LEU A 117 -14.30 -12.27 -4.07
N LEU A 118 -14.49 -12.49 -2.76
CA LEU A 118 -15.71 -13.09 -2.21
C LEU A 118 -16.93 -12.20 -2.45
N ALA A 119 -16.77 -10.88 -2.37
CA ALA A 119 -17.80 -9.89 -2.68
C ALA A 119 -18.05 -9.72 -4.20
N ARG A 120 -17.28 -10.41 -5.06
CA ARG A 120 -17.31 -10.30 -6.53
C ARG A 120 -17.05 -8.88 -7.03
N ILE A 121 -16.18 -8.16 -6.34
CA ILE A 121 -15.73 -6.82 -6.73
C ILE A 121 -14.40 -6.98 -7.48
N PRO A 122 -14.27 -6.49 -8.73
CA PRO A 122 -13.02 -6.60 -9.47
C PRO A 122 -11.93 -5.75 -8.80
N ILE A 123 -10.71 -6.24 -8.84
CA ILE A 123 -9.54 -5.58 -8.25
C ILE A 123 -8.62 -5.08 -9.36
N ALA A 124 -8.12 -3.86 -9.19
CA ALA A 124 -6.97 -3.31 -9.89
C ALA A 124 -5.75 -3.40 -8.97
N HIS A 125 -4.79 -4.26 -9.31
CA HIS A 125 -3.59 -4.48 -8.51
C HIS A 125 -2.39 -3.76 -9.10
N LEU A 126 -1.82 -2.85 -8.32
CA LEU A 126 -0.60 -2.11 -8.64
C LEU A 126 0.60 -2.81 -8.00
N HIS A 127 1.75 -2.76 -8.69
CA HIS A 127 3.01 -3.37 -8.25
C HIS A 127 3.00 -4.90 -8.14
N GLY A 128 2.06 -5.59 -8.79
CA GLY A 128 2.10 -7.04 -8.97
C GLY A 128 3.35 -7.52 -9.73
N GLY A 129 3.74 -8.79 -9.52
CA GLY A 129 4.83 -9.44 -10.26
C GLY A 129 6.26 -9.00 -9.90
N GLU A 130 6.44 -8.13 -8.91
CA GLU A 130 7.76 -7.86 -8.31
C GLU A 130 8.23 -9.03 -7.44
N LEU A 131 9.52 -9.05 -7.08
CA LEU A 131 10.10 -10.06 -6.19
C LEU A 131 10.69 -9.40 -4.95
N SER A 132 10.36 -9.92 -3.77
CA SER A 132 10.90 -9.53 -2.47
C SER A 132 11.33 -10.78 -1.71
N LEU A 133 12.46 -11.34 -2.14
CA LEU A 133 12.96 -12.62 -1.66
C LEU A 133 13.18 -12.60 -0.14
N GLY A 134 12.75 -13.66 0.53
CA GLY A 134 12.87 -13.79 1.99
C GLY A 134 11.73 -13.12 2.79
N ALA A 135 10.81 -12.41 2.13
CA ALA A 135 9.63 -11.84 2.78
C ALA A 135 8.35 -12.62 2.46
N ALA A 136 7.48 -12.82 3.46
CA ALA A 136 6.13 -13.36 3.26
C ALA A 136 5.31 -12.56 2.21
N ASP A 137 5.63 -11.27 2.08
CA ASP A 137 5.11 -10.31 1.11
C ASP A 137 5.22 -10.83 -0.34
N ASP A 138 6.24 -11.62 -0.67
CA ASP A 138 6.37 -12.19 -2.02
C ASP A 138 5.20 -13.14 -2.38
N ALA A 139 4.87 -14.04 -1.46
CA ALA A 139 3.76 -14.97 -1.62
C ALA A 139 2.42 -14.22 -1.63
N MET A 140 2.25 -13.24 -0.74
CA MET A 140 1.05 -12.41 -0.69
C MET A 140 0.87 -11.60 -1.98
N ARG A 141 1.95 -11.01 -2.54
CA ARG A 141 1.92 -10.27 -3.81
C ARG A 141 1.37 -11.13 -4.95
N HIS A 142 1.87 -12.36 -5.07
CA HIS A 142 1.45 -13.28 -6.12
C HIS A 142 0.03 -13.83 -5.87
N ALA A 143 -0.35 -14.04 -4.61
CA ALA A 143 -1.73 -14.36 -4.28
C ALA A 143 -2.68 -13.21 -4.66
N ILE A 144 -2.40 -11.96 -4.27
CA ILE A 144 -3.18 -10.78 -4.66
C ILE A 144 -3.27 -10.67 -6.18
N THR A 145 -2.16 -10.91 -6.90
CA THR A 145 -2.17 -10.95 -8.36
C THR A 145 -3.21 -11.97 -8.87
N LYS A 146 -3.23 -13.20 -8.34
CA LYS A 146 -4.22 -14.21 -8.75
C LYS A 146 -5.66 -13.88 -8.36
N LEU A 147 -5.87 -13.08 -7.32
CA LEU A 147 -7.19 -12.62 -6.90
C LEU A 147 -7.68 -11.43 -7.75
N SER A 148 -6.79 -10.80 -8.53
CA SER A 148 -7.05 -9.52 -9.19
C SER A 148 -7.49 -9.64 -10.64
N TRP A 149 -8.25 -8.65 -11.10
CA TRP A 149 -8.79 -8.62 -12.46
C TRP A 149 -7.93 -7.80 -13.43
N LEU A 150 -7.49 -6.61 -13.00
CA LEU A 150 -6.58 -5.74 -13.76
C LEU A 150 -5.23 -5.65 -13.05
N HIS A 151 -4.18 -5.57 -13.86
CA HIS A 151 -2.80 -5.58 -13.36
C HIS A 151 -2.04 -4.38 -13.89
N PHE A 152 -1.42 -3.63 -12.98
CA PHE A 152 -0.63 -2.43 -13.27
C PHE A 152 0.81 -2.60 -12.77
N PRO A 153 1.62 -3.49 -13.38
CA PRO A 153 3.02 -3.68 -13.00
C PRO A 153 3.89 -2.47 -13.35
N ALA A 154 4.88 -2.20 -12.50
CA ALA A 154 5.84 -1.13 -12.72
C ALA A 154 6.85 -1.40 -13.85
N THR A 155 7.13 -2.68 -14.15
CA THR A 155 8.13 -3.05 -15.15
C THR A 155 7.65 -4.14 -16.09
N LYS A 156 8.26 -4.20 -17.29
CA LYS A 156 8.05 -5.31 -18.25
C LYS A 156 8.42 -6.67 -17.64
N ARG A 157 9.44 -6.71 -16.78
CA ARG A 157 9.86 -7.94 -16.09
C ARG A 157 8.79 -8.41 -15.11
N SER A 158 8.19 -7.49 -14.35
CA SER A 158 7.06 -7.80 -13.47
C SER A 158 5.85 -8.28 -14.27
N ALA A 159 5.52 -7.62 -15.39
CA ALA A 159 4.44 -8.05 -16.27
C ALA A 159 4.65 -9.47 -16.82
N GLN A 160 5.87 -9.83 -17.22
CA GLN A 160 6.20 -11.19 -17.66
C GLN A 160 5.92 -12.24 -16.58
N ARG A 161 6.20 -11.93 -15.29
CA ARG A 161 5.84 -12.82 -14.19
C ARG A 161 4.34 -12.92 -13.97
N ILE A 162 3.61 -11.82 -14.11
CA ILE A 162 2.14 -11.84 -14.04
C ILE A 162 1.55 -12.72 -15.15
N VAL A 163 2.06 -12.62 -16.39
CA VAL A 163 1.71 -13.55 -17.49
C VAL A 163 2.04 -14.99 -17.13
N GLN A 164 3.23 -15.23 -16.54
CA GLN A 164 3.66 -16.56 -16.10
C GLN A 164 2.77 -17.15 -15.00
N LEU A 165 2.18 -16.31 -14.14
CA LEU A 165 1.17 -16.69 -13.14
C LEU A 165 -0.19 -17.04 -13.77
N GLY A 166 -0.33 -16.95 -15.10
CA GLY A 166 -1.51 -17.34 -15.86
C GLY A 166 -2.54 -16.23 -16.02
N GLU A 167 -2.17 -14.97 -15.81
CA GLU A 167 -3.05 -13.84 -16.07
C GLU A 167 -3.14 -13.50 -17.57
N ASP A 168 -4.32 -13.05 -18.00
CA ASP A 168 -4.58 -12.66 -19.40
C ASP A 168 -3.76 -11.41 -19.77
N PRO A 169 -2.86 -11.46 -20.78
CA PRO A 169 -2.05 -10.31 -21.20
C PRO A 169 -2.87 -9.06 -21.55
N ARG A 170 -4.14 -9.20 -21.95
CA ARG A 170 -5.03 -8.07 -22.27
C ARG A 170 -5.44 -7.25 -21.03
N ARG A 171 -5.17 -7.76 -19.83
CA ARG A 171 -5.49 -7.09 -18.55
C ARG A 171 -4.24 -6.58 -17.82
N ILE A 172 -3.08 -6.64 -18.47
CA ILE A 172 -1.79 -6.27 -17.90
C ILE A 172 -1.27 -5.00 -18.58
N PHE A 173 -1.09 -3.95 -17.81
CA PHE A 173 -0.68 -2.63 -18.28
C PHE A 173 0.61 -2.21 -17.59
N VAL A 174 1.73 -2.20 -18.32
CA VAL A 174 3.01 -1.71 -17.77
C VAL A 174 2.96 -0.18 -17.71
N VAL A 175 2.80 0.37 -16.51
CA VAL A 175 2.56 1.80 -16.29
C VAL A 175 3.67 2.54 -15.54
N GLY A 176 4.70 1.82 -15.07
CA GLY A 176 5.72 2.41 -14.21
C GLY A 176 5.33 2.41 -12.74
N ALA A 177 6.19 2.99 -11.90
CA ALA A 177 6.00 3.04 -10.45
C ALA A 177 5.52 4.43 -10.03
N LEU A 178 4.43 4.50 -9.25
CA LEU A 178 3.89 5.76 -8.72
C LEU A 178 4.93 6.56 -7.90
N GLY A 179 5.86 5.87 -7.25
CA GLY A 179 6.94 6.50 -6.50
C GLY A 179 7.89 7.33 -7.37
N VAL A 180 8.02 6.98 -8.65
CA VAL A 180 8.82 7.78 -9.61
C VAL A 180 8.09 9.07 -9.95
N ASP A 181 6.76 9.02 -10.14
CA ASP A 181 5.95 10.21 -10.40
C ASP A 181 6.05 11.18 -9.22
N ASN A 182 5.98 10.67 -7.98
CA ASN A 182 6.25 11.49 -6.80
C ASN A 182 7.63 12.14 -6.86
N ALA A 183 8.69 11.37 -7.11
CA ALA A 183 10.05 11.90 -7.15
C ALA A 183 10.26 12.99 -8.22
N LEU A 184 9.54 12.90 -9.34
CA LEU A 184 9.60 13.87 -10.44
C LEU A 184 8.84 15.17 -10.15
N HIS A 185 7.74 15.10 -9.40
CA HIS A 185 6.86 16.24 -9.16
C HIS A 185 6.99 16.86 -7.75
N LEU A 186 7.69 16.20 -6.84
CA LEU A 186 7.88 16.70 -5.47
C LEU A 186 8.76 17.96 -5.47
N ARG A 187 8.28 19.00 -4.77
CA ARG A 187 9.11 20.17 -4.44
C ARG A 187 10.25 19.72 -3.52
N LYS A 188 11.48 19.86 -4.00
CA LYS A 188 12.67 19.58 -3.18
C LYS A 188 12.83 20.67 -2.12
N MET A 189 12.86 20.27 -0.86
CA MET A 189 13.22 21.17 0.23
C MET A 189 14.70 21.53 0.12
N THR A 190 15.01 22.78 0.44
CA THR A 190 16.38 23.22 0.70
C THR A 190 16.88 22.59 2.01
N LYS A 191 18.21 22.55 2.19
CA LYS A 191 18.82 22.12 3.45
C LYS A 191 18.24 22.88 4.66
N CYS A 192 18.09 24.19 4.53
CA CYS A 192 17.60 25.04 5.61
C CYS A 192 16.14 24.72 5.98
N GLU A 193 15.26 24.50 5.00
CA GLU A 193 13.88 24.09 5.27
C GLU A 193 13.83 22.73 5.98
N LEU A 194 14.67 21.78 5.54
CA LEU A 194 14.70 20.45 6.14
C LEU A 194 15.27 20.47 7.57
N GLU A 195 16.30 21.27 7.84
CA GLU A 195 16.84 21.48 9.20
C GLU A 195 15.89 22.24 10.13
N ALA A 196 15.01 23.09 9.58
CA ALA A 196 13.98 23.74 10.39
C ALA A 196 12.93 22.73 10.92
N GLU A 197 12.68 21.65 10.19
CA GLU A 197 11.75 20.59 10.60
C GLU A 197 12.42 19.50 11.46
N LEU A 198 13.61 19.06 11.09
CA LEU A 198 14.30 17.93 11.74
C LEU A 198 15.29 18.34 12.83
N GLY A 199 15.61 19.63 12.93
CA GLY A 199 16.78 20.13 13.66
C GLY A 199 18.06 20.06 12.82
N PRO A 200 19.19 20.60 13.33
CA PRO A 200 20.47 20.63 12.62
C PRO A 200 21.12 19.24 12.59
N VAL A 201 20.67 18.39 11.66
CA VAL A 201 21.07 16.98 11.56
C VAL A 201 22.12 16.71 10.47
N PHE A 202 22.39 17.67 9.57
CA PHE A 202 23.30 17.44 8.44
C PHE A 202 24.72 17.93 8.72
N GLY A 203 25.63 16.97 8.89
CA GLY A 203 27.07 17.19 8.90
C GLY A 203 27.70 17.32 7.49
N PRO A 204 29.04 17.38 7.39
CA PRO A 204 29.76 17.35 6.12
C PRO A 204 29.51 16.06 5.31
N GLN A 205 29.22 14.96 6.01
CA GLN A 205 28.80 13.68 5.47
C GLN A 205 27.56 13.23 6.25
N THR A 206 26.54 12.76 5.56
CA THR A 206 25.31 12.28 6.18
C THR A 206 24.83 11.04 5.44
N ALA A 207 24.45 10.02 6.19
CA ALA A 207 23.81 8.81 5.67
C ALA A 207 22.37 8.76 6.19
N VAL A 208 21.44 8.35 5.33
CA VAL A 208 20.05 8.03 5.73
C VAL A 208 19.93 6.52 5.73
N VAL A 209 19.55 5.96 6.88
CA VAL A 209 19.44 4.52 7.08
C VAL A 209 17.99 4.15 7.35
N THR A 210 17.47 3.19 6.61
CA THR A 210 16.17 2.56 6.86
C THR A 210 16.37 1.06 6.81
N PHE A 211 16.07 0.37 7.91
CA PHE A 211 16.28 -1.07 8.05
C PHE A 211 14.94 -1.75 8.38
N HIS A 212 14.57 -2.73 7.56
CA HIS A 212 13.43 -3.59 7.79
C HIS A 212 13.93 -5.02 7.98
N PRO A 213 13.57 -5.70 9.09
CA PRO A 213 13.95 -7.09 9.30
C PRO A 213 13.28 -7.98 8.26
N VAL A 214 13.99 -9.00 7.80
CA VAL A 214 13.45 -10.02 6.88
C VAL A 214 12.47 -10.90 7.66
N THR A 215 11.25 -11.08 7.14
CA THR A 215 10.15 -11.71 7.91
C THR A 215 10.28 -13.23 8.04
N LEU A 216 11.09 -13.89 7.20
CA LEU A 216 11.34 -15.33 7.26
C LEU A 216 12.70 -15.69 7.88
N GLU A 217 13.47 -14.73 8.40
CA GLU A 217 14.78 -14.99 9.03
C GLU A 217 14.68 -15.24 10.55
N GLU A 218 15.61 -16.02 11.10
CA GLU A 218 15.63 -16.42 12.51
C GLU A 218 16.17 -15.33 13.47
N ARG A 219 15.37 -14.28 13.73
CA ARG A 219 15.63 -13.27 14.77
C ARG A 219 17.03 -12.62 14.73
N THR A 220 17.59 -12.50 13.54
CA THR A 220 18.93 -11.93 13.27
C THR A 220 18.97 -10.41 13.28
N ALA A 221 17.80 -9.75 13.28
CA ALA A 221 17.67 -8.30 13.15
C ALA A 221 18.51 -7.49 14.15
N GLY A 222 18.59 -7.94 15.41
CA GLY A 222 19.40 -7.28 16.44
C GLY A 222 20.90 -7.33 16.15
N ALA A 223 21.40 -8.48 15.69
CA ALA A 223 22.79 -8.64 15.29
C ALA A 223 23.10 -7.86 14.01
N GLN A 224 22.20 -7.91 13.02
CA GLN A 224 22.32 -7.14 11.78
C GLN A 224 22.38 -5.64 12.03
N MET A 225 21.57 -5.13 12.96
CA MET A 225 21.61 -3.72 13.36
C MET A 225 22.90 -3.37 14.10
N ALA A 226 23.41 -4.26 14.95
CA ALA A 226 24.70 -4.03 15.63
C ALA A 226 25.85 -3.92 14.62
N GLU A 227 25.90 -4.79 13.62
CA GLU A 227 26.89 -4.73 12.54
C GLU A 227 26.74 -3.48 11.66
N LEU A 228 25.50 -3.03 11.42
CA LEU A 228 25.24 -1.83 10.63
C LEU A 228 25.72 -0.54 11.32
N LEU A 229 25.75 -0.55 12.66
CA LEU A 229 26.14 0.60 13.49
C LEU A 229 27.61 0.56 13.94
N ALA A 230 28.33 -0.53 13.68
CA ALA A 230 29.74 -0.74 14.04
C ALA A 230 30.69 -0.03 13.08
#